data_AF-A0A963EVJ4-F1
#
_entry.id   AF-A0A963EVJ4-F1
#
_cell.length_a   1.000
_cell.length_b   1.000
_cell.length_c   1.000
_cell.angle_alpha   90.00
_cell.angle_beta   90.00
_cell.angle_gamma   90.00
#
_symmetry.space_group_name_H-M   'P 1'
#
loop_
_entity.id
_entity.type
_entity.pdbx_description
1 polymer ?
#
loop_
_entity_poly.entity_id
_entity_poly.type
_entity_poly.pdbx_seq_one_letter_code
_entity_poly.pdbx_strand_id
1 'polypeptide(L)'
;MKRHMLHLLLTLVLGGLVAGVAPAFQGNDEGGIGGTGIVPAQTGPDEGGIGGTGIIGVISDFGSIVVNGVHVDYDLGMALSDPAVSMPLTAADLKLGEVVAVLAVAEGARYRALEIERRTALVGTVTALDVRHNLLEVMGQPVLLADDTFIGDPELLPGTRVAVAGLWDGRVLYATRVQTARSQTDQLFGPVNVREGNKLMVGDILVTGVTPGSMQLPMRTGEQILVLGQAVNGNLEAARFVLQRADRFGSGTREFLVEGYPIQGTDGLWLQGLQLEGEPVLPGRRHVASGRLSVRDRLQVRSSAQPASPTPGTEARRWPETKARMINQFERANDNSPVRRERNSGGGIGSRGGYSRDVGGSGGGRGARGGGRH
;
A
#
# COMPACT_ATOMS: atom_id res chain seq x y z
N MET A 1 0.62 52.01 46.46
CA MET A 1 1.78 51.39 47.13
C MET A 1 2.85 51.11 46.08
N LYS A 2 4.05 51.73 46.21
CA LYS A 2 5.39 51.30 45.73
C LYS A 2 5.55 50.94 44.23
N ARG A 3 6.50 51.43 43.42
CA ARG A 3 7.84 52.03 43.63
C ARG A 3 8.39 52.62 42.31
N HIS A 4 9.25 53.62 42.44
CA HIS A 4 10.08 54.28 41.42
C HIS A 4 11.18 53.40 40.79
N MET A 5 11.59 53.70 39.55
CA MET A 5 13.00 53.80 39.04
C MET A 5 12.97 53.99 37.50
N LEU A 6 13.47 55.04 36.83
CA LEU A 6 14.73 55.82 36.81
C LEU A 6 15.72 55.36 35.70
N HIS A 7 15.86 56.23 34.68
CA HIS A 7 17.01 56.62 33.81
C HIS A 7 18.03 55.59 33.25
N LEU A 8 18.32 55.54 31.93
CA LEU A 8 19.08 56.44 31.02
C LEU A 8 20.61 56.18 31.00
N LEU A 9 21.16 55.89 29.80
CA LEU A 9 22.47 56.26 29.16
C LEU A 9 23.00 55.07 28.32
N LEU A 10 23.19 55.17 26.99
CA LEU A 10 24.23 55.85 26.20
C LEU A 10 25.67 55.29 26.41
N THR A 11 26.28 54.74 25.36
CA THR A 11 27.68 55.02 24.95
C THR A 11 28.02 54.38 23.59
N LEU A 12 28.76 55.15 22.81
CA LEU A 12 29.29 54.94 21.46
C LEU A 12 30.79 54.60 21.58
N VAL A 13 31.31 53.58 20.90
CA VAL A 13 32.77 53.45 20.62
C VAL A 13 33.03 52.82 19.24
N LEU A 14 34.02 53.40 18.58
CA LEU A 14 34.57 53.23 17.24
C LEU A 14 35.72 52.20 17.24
N GLY A 15 36.00 51.51 16.12
CA GLY A 15 37.35 51.05 15.78
C GLY A 15 37.49 49.62 15.24
N GLY A 16 38.22 49.47 14.12
CA GLY A 16 38.77 48.18 13.68
C GLY A 16 39.10 48.07 12.19
N LEU A 17 40.22 48.64 11.75
CA LEU A 17 40.89 48.30 10.49
C LEU A 17 42.18 47.52 10.84
N VAL A 18 42.32 46.29 10.35
CA VAL A 18 43.60 45.56 10.36
C VAL A 18 43.78 44.83 9.03
N ALA A 19 44.85 45.17 8.34
CA ALA A 19 45.43 44.41 7.24
C ALA A 19 46.58 43.56 7.80
N GLY A 20 46.76 42.32 7.31
CA GLY A 20 48.01 41.60 7.55
C GLY A 20 48.11 40.15 7.09
N VAL A 21 48.78 40.00 5.94
CA VAL A 21 49.93 39.11 5.64
C VAL A 21 49.79 37.59 5.83
N ALA A 22 49.97 36.86 4.72
CA ALA A 22 50.24 35.43 4.68
C ALA A 22 51.74 35.11 4.80
N PRO A 23 52.12 33.97 5.41
CA PRO A 23 53.35 33.29 5.07
C PRO A 23 53.09 31.88 4.51
N ALA A 24 54.05 31.41 3.72
CA ALA A 24 54.04 30.12 3.05
C ALA A 24 55.26 29.26 3.46
N PHE A 25 55.04 27.93 3.45
CA PHE A 25 55.96 26.78 3.28
C PHE A 25 56.99 26.35 4.36
N GLN A 26 56.86 25.08 4.80
CA GLN A 26 57.81 23.92 4.71
C GLN A 26 57.36 22.83 5.72
N GLY A 27 56.97 21.60 5.34
CA GLY A 27 57.80 20.39 5.07
C GLY A 27 58.39 19.83 6.38
N ASN A 28 58.25 18.58 6.86
CA ASN A 28 58.02 17.26 6.24
C ASN A 28 57.71 16.22 7.37
N ASP A 29 57.21 15.04 6.96
CA ASP A 29 57.30 13.69 7.56
C ASP A 29 56.20 13.12 8.49
N GLU A 30 55.50 12.12 7.91
CA GLU A 30 55.17 10.76 8.40
C GLU A 30 54.44 10.54 9.73
N GLY A 31 53.19 10.03 9.64
CA GLY A 31 52.54 9.33 10.76
C GLY A 31 51.02 9.16 10.64
N GLY A 32 50.59 7.99 10.17
CA GLY A 32 49.39 7.23 10.55
C GLY A 32 48.05 7.90 10.98
N ILE A 33 47.00 7.51 10.24
CA ILE A 33 45.65 7.06 10.66
C ILE A 33 44.83 7.87 11.68
N GLY A 34 43.64 8.31 11.26
CA GLY A 34 42.53 8.60 12.17
C GLY A 34 41.51 9.56 11.58
N GLY A 35 40.31 9.06 11.26
CA GLY A 35 39.21 9.91 10.81
C GLY A 35 38.76 10.89 11.89
N THR A 36 38.44 12.11 11.45
CA THR A 36 37.47 12.98 12.10
C THR A 36 36.53 13.46 11.01
N GLY A 37 35.33 12.87 10.98
CA GLY A 37 34.26 13.39 10.16
C GLY A 37 33.95 14.82 10.60
N ILE A 38 33.99 15.75 9.63
CA ILE A 38 33.23 16.98 9.50
C ILE A 38 33.57 17.51 8.11
N VAL A 39 32.56 17.64 7.25
CA VAL A 39 32.57 18.64 6.17
C VAL A 39 31.28 19.44 6.26
N PRO A 40 31.36 20.77 6.07
CA PRO A 40 30.56 21.73 6.81
C PRO A 40 29.19 21.97 6.20
N ALA A 41 28.25 22.36 7.06
CA ALA A 41 27.05 23.06 6.63
C ALA A 41 27.42 24.34 5.88
N GLN A 42 26.84 24.49 4.69
CA GLN A 42 26.56 25.74 3.96
C GLN A 42 27.74 26.46 3.28
N THR A 43 27.80 26.36 1.94
CA THR A 43 28.18 27.48 1.06
C THR A 43 27.37 27.42 -0.25
N GLY A 44 26.55 28.45 -0.51
CA GLY A 44 26.06 28.85 -1.84
C GLY A 44 24.79 28.17 -2.40
N PRO A 45 23.85 28.94 -2.99
CA PRO A 45 22.91 28.38 -3.95
C PRO A 45 23.65 28.14 -5.29
N ASP A 46 23.41 26.96 -5.85
CA ASP A 46 23.80 26.47 -7.18
C ASP A 46 25.12 25.66 -7.31
N GLU A 47 24.93 24.46 -7.89
CA GLU A 47 25.88 23.69 -8.72
C GLU A 47 26.87 22.65 -8.12
N GLY A 48 26.46 21.85 -7.13
CA GLY A 48 27.34 20.73 -6.68
C GLY A 48 26.70 19.50 -6.02
N GLY A 49 25.40 19.23 -6.20
CA GLY A 49 24.75 18.06 -5.60
C GLY A 49 24.97 16.78 -6.42
N ILE A 50 25.32 15.67 -5.77
CA ILE A 50 25.43 14.30 -6.34
C ILE A 50 24.04 13.81 -6.78
N GLY A 51 23.49 14.45 -7.82
CA GLY A 51 22.07 14.41 -8.21
C GLY A 51 21.41 13.05 -7.97
N GLY A 52 20.47 13.02 -7.03
CA GLY A 52 19.72 11.82 -6.70
C GLY A 52 18.71 11.49 -7.80
N THR A 53 18.44 10.20 -7.95
CA THR A 53 17.34 9.67 -8.76
C THR A 53 16.26 9.10 -7.85
N GLY A 54 15.03 9.59 -8.01
CA GLY A 54 13.86 9.04 -7.35
C GLY A 54 13.26 7.91 -8.17
N ILE A 55 13.20 6.70 -7.65
CA ILE A 55 12.62 5.54 -8.33
C ILE A 55 11.38 5.10 -7.56
N ILE A 56 10.21 5.17 -8.17
CA ILE A 56 8.94 4.72 -7.57
C ILE A 56 8.38 3.63 -8.46
N GLY A 57 8.13 2.45 -7.91
CA GLY A 57 7.58 1.33 -8.67
C GLY A 57 7.59 0.00 -7.95
N VAL A 58 7.26 -1.06 -8.69
CA VAL A 58 7.11 -2.41 -8.17
C VAL A 58 8.43 -3.18 -8.24
N ILE A 59 8.76 -3.90 -7.15
CA ILE A 59 9.86 -4.85 -7.15
C ILE A 59 9.48 -6.06 -8.02
N SER A 60 10.20 -6.24 -9.11
CA SER A 60 9.95 -7.28 -10.11
C SER A 60 10.92 -8.46 -10.03
N ASP A 61 12.11 -8.28 -9.45
CA ASP A 61 13.16 -9.30 -9.32
C ASP A 61 14.15 -8.98 -8.17
N PHE A 62 15.01 -9.95 -7.82
CA PHE A 62 15.96 -9.92 -6.70
C PHE A 62 17.44 -10.20 -7.09
N GLY A 63 18.33 -10.14 -6.09
CA GLY A 63 19.80 -10.13 -6.19
C GLY A 63 20.34 -8.71 -6.01
N SER A 64 19.80 -7.82 -6.84
CA SER A 64 19.55 -6.39 -6.58
C SER A 64 18.04 -6.21 -6.77
N ILE A 65 17.35 -5.29 -6.10
CA ILE A 65 15.94 -5.09 -6.45
C ILE A 65 15.87 -4.56 -7.88
N VAL A 66 14.98 -5.14 -8.70
CA VAL A 66 14.69 -4.63 -10.03
C VAL A 66 13.39 -3.86 -9.97
N VAL A 67 13.46 -2.54 -10.14
CA VAL A 67 12.32 -1.61 -10.10
C VAL A 67 12.31 -0.84 -11.41
N ASN A 68 11.17 -0.80 -12.10
CA ASN A 68 11.05 -0.09 -13.39
C ASN A 68 12.04 -0.57 -14.46
N GLY A 69 12.50 -1.83 -14.36
CA GLY A 69 13.50 -2.43 -15.26
C GLY A 69 14.96 -2.05 -14.97
N VAL A 70 15.23 -1.25 -13.92
CA VAL A 70 16.59 -0.90 -13.50
C VAL A 70 17.00 -1.68 -12.25
N HIS A 71 18.27 -2.08 -12.20
CA HIS A 71 18.86 -2.74 -11.04
C HIS A 71 19.27 -1.71 -9.99
N VAL A 72 18.82 -1.91 -8.75
CA VAL A 72 19.19 -1.08 -7.61
C VAL A 72 19.88 -1.94 -6.55
N ASP A 73 21.16 -1.69 -6.34
CA ASP A 73 21.99 -2.31 -5.32
C ASP A 73 21.72 -1.69 -3.95
N TYR A 74 21.65 -2.54 -2.93
CA TYR A 74 21.31 -2.15 -1.55
C TYR A 74 21.89 -3.15 -0.55
N ASP A 75 22.04 -2.72 0.71
CA ASP A 75 22.46 -3.58 1.81
C ASP A 75 21.22 -4.17 2.50
N LEU A 76 21.21 -5.47 2.78
CA LEU A 76 20.08 -6.15 3.45
C LEU A 76 19.80 -5.64 4.87
N GLY A 77 20.82 -5.11 5.55
CA GLY A 77 20.73 -4.48 6.87
C GLY A 77 20.36 -3.00 6.83
N MET A 78 20.27 -2.37 5.65
CA MET A 78 19.79 -0.99 5.50
C MET A 78 18.40 -0.86 6.11
N ALA A 79 18.16 0.25 6.82
CA ALA A 79 16.85 0.56 7.37
C ALA A 79 15.81 0.72 6.24
N LEU A 80 14.70 0.00 6.36
CA LEU A 80 13.56 0.11 5.45
C LEU A 80 12.51 1.02 6.11
N SER A 81 12.19 2.13 5.46
CA SER A 81 11.15 3.04 5.93
C SER A 81 9.76 2.51 5.56
N ASP A 82 8.81 2.58 6.48
CA ASP A 82 7.39 2.39 6.22
C ASP A 82 6.62 3.33 7.16
N PRO A 83 6.01 4.43 6.67
CA PRO A 83 5.40 5.45 7.52
C PRO A 83 4.25 4.95 8.40
N ALA A 84 3.71 3.77 8.13
CA ALA A 84 2.64 3.13 8.87
C ALA A 84 3.12 2.12 9.93
N VAL A 85 4.40 1.73 9.91
CA VAL A 85 4.98 0.73 10.81
C VAL A 85 5.91 1.40 11.81
N SER A 86 5.70 1.13 13.10
CA SER A 86 6.54 1.68 14.19
C SER A 86 7.73 0.80 14.54
N MET A 87 7.71 -0.48 14.17
CA MET A 87 8.82 -1.40 14.41
C MET A 87 9.92 -1.20 13.36
N PRO A 88 11.20 -1.29 13.74
CA PRO A 88 12.30 -1.27 12.79
C PRO A 88 12.15 -2.40 11.76
N LEU A 89 12.32 -2.05 10.48
CA LEU A 89 12.38 -2.98 9.36
C LEU A 89 13.73 -2.80 8.68
N THR A 90 14.21 -3.86 8.02
CA THR A 90 15.39 -3.76 7.16
C THR A 90 15.03 -4.11 5.73
N ALA A 91 15.91 -3.79 4.79
CA ALA A 91 15.70 -4.11 3.39
C ALA A 91 15.64 -5.63 3.11
N ALA A 92 16.03 -6.47 4.07
CA ALA A 92 15.78 -7.91 4.03
C ALA A 92 14.29 -8.29 4.14
N ASP A 93 13.41 -7.39 4.59
CA ASP A 93 11.96 -7.61 4.63
C ASP A 93 11.26 -7.38 3.28
N LEU A 94 11.97 -6.85 2.27
CA LEU A 94 11.41 -6.58 0.94
C LEU A 94 10.97 -7.87 0.26
N LYS A 95 9.89 -7.79 -0.53
CA LYS A 95 9.37 -8.93 -1.30
C LYS A 95 8.98 -8.55 -2.72
N LEU A 96 8.97 -9.56 -3.60
CA LEU A 96 8.45 -9.39 -4.97
C LEU A 96 6.99 -8.91 -4.95
N GLY A 97 6.70 -7.96 -5.83
CA GLY A 97 5.39 -7.32 -5.96
C GLY A 97 5.13 -6.19 -4.98
N GLU A 98 6.03 -5.90 -4.03
CA GLU A 98 5.90 -4.70 -3.20
C GLU A 98 6.19 -3.43 -4.02
N VAL A 99 5.49 -2.34 -3.69
CA VAL A 99 5.75 -1.01 -4.25
C VAL A 99 6.74 -0.30 -3.34
N VAL A 100 7.79 0.26 -3.92
CA VAL A 100 8.82 1.01 -3.21
C VAL A 100 9.03 2.40 -3.78
N ALA A 101 9.52 3.28 -2.93
CA ALA A 101 10.04 4.60 -3.24
C ALA A 101 11.52 4.62 -2.83
N VAL A 102 12.41 4.78 -3.79
CA VAL A 102 13.85 4.67 -3.60
C VAL A 102 14.52 5.99 -3.96
N LEU A 103 15.35 6.49 -3.07
CA LEU A 103 16.36 7.49 -3.41
C LEU A 103 17.64 6.76 -3.77
N ALA A 104 18.16 6.96 -4.97
CA ALA A 104 19.35 6.28 -5.44
C ALA A 104 20.32 7.22 -6.16
N VAL A 105 21.57 6.78 -6.26
CA VAL A 105 22.60 7.39 -7.11
C VAL A 105 22.93 6.45 -8.26
N ALA A 106 23.14 6.99 -9.46
CA ALA A 106 23.52 6.18 -10.62
C ALA A 106 24.99 5.73 -10.52
N GLU A 107 25.24 4.45 -10.79
CA GLU A 107 26.56 3.82 -10.81
C GLU A 107 26.68 3.01 -12.11
N GLY A 108 27.05 3.70 -13.20
CA GLY A 108 27.07 3.13 -14.55
C GLY A 108 25.66 2.81 -15.04
N ALA A 109 25.38 1.53 -15.31
CA ALA A 109 24.07 1.05 -15.76
C ALA A 109 23.15 0.62 -14.60
N ARG A 110 23.63 0.68 -13.35
CA ARG A 110 22.91 0.31 -12.14
C ARG A 110 22.71 1.54 -11.27
N TYR A 111 21.94 1.36 -10.20
CA TYR A 111 21.74 2.36 -9.17
C TYR A 111 22.19 1.79 -7.82
N ARG A 112 22.64 2.63 -6.91
CA ARG A 112 22.81 2.27 -5.50
C ARG A 112 21.83 3.04 -4.64
N ALA A 113 21.07 2.32 -3.83
CA ALA A 113 20.10 2.90 -2.91
C ALA A 113 20.79 3.70 -1.80
N LEU A 114 20.25 4.87 -1.51
CA LEU A 114 20.55 5.67 -0.33
C LEU A 114 19.42 5.54 0.71
N GLU A 115 18.18 5.45 0.23
CA GLU A 115 17.00 5.21 1.07
C GLU A 115 16.02 4.33 0.31
N ILE A 116 15.32 3.46 1.04
CA ILE A 116 14.20 2.67 0.54
C ILE A 116 13.00 2.86 1.47
N GLU A 117 11.87 3.23 0.89
CA GLU A 117 10.57 3.24 1.54
C GLU A 117 9.67 2.18 0.90
N ARG A 118 9.04 1.35 1.74
CA ARG A 118 7.95 0.48 1.31
C ARG A 118 6.63 1.23 1.34
N ARG A 119 5.84 1.09 0.28
CA ARG A 119 4.50 1.68 0.14
C ARG A 119 3.44 0.59 0.11
N THR A 120 2.81 0.37 1.26
CA THR A 120 1.61 -0.48 1.35
C THR A 120 0.38 0.37 1.03
N ALA A 121 -0.35 0.03 -0.03
CA ALA A 121 -1.50 0.79 -0.51
C ALA A 121 -2.72 0.64 0.41
N LEU A 122 -2.95 -0.56 0.94
CA LEU A 122 -4.14 -0.86 1.72
C LEU A 122 -3.83 -1.90 2.80
N VAL A 123 -4.25 -1.66 4.04
CA VAL A 123 -4.29 -2.69 5.09
C VAL A 123 -5.68 -2.68 5.69
N GLY A 124 -6.33 -3.84 5.69
CA GLY A 124 -7.71 -3.93 6.15
C GLY A 124 -8.28 -5.33 6.01
N THR A 125 -9.56 -5.46 6.32
CA THR A 125 -10.29 -6.73 6.25
C THR A 125 -10.91 -6.93 4.87
N VAL A 126 -10.77 -8.13 4.32
CA VAL A 126 -11.47 -8.56 3.10
C VAL A 126 -12.98 -8.55 3.37
N THR A 127 -13.74 -7.85 2.53
CA THR A 127 -15.21 -7.77 2.62
C THR A 127 -15.88 -8.68 1.61
N ALA A 128 -15.27 -8.88 0.44
CA ALA A 128 -15.77 -9.76 -0.61
C ALA A 128 -14.64 -10.26 -1.51
N LEU A 129 -14.90 -11.34 -2.25
CA LEU A 129 -14.07 -11.77 -3.37
C LEU A 129 -14.97 -12.29 -4.49
N ASP A 130 -14.84 -11.70 -5.67
CA ASP A 130 -15.34 -12.22 -6.94
C ASP A 130 -14.20 -12.87 -7.71
N VAL A 131 -14.09 -14.19 -7.58
CA VAL A 131 -13.05 -14.97 -8.25
C VAL A 131 -13.22 -14.98 -9.77
N ARG A 132 -14.45 -14.78 -10.30
CA ARG A 132 -14.69 -14.81 -11.74
C ARG A 132 -14.13 -13.56 -12.41
N HIS A 133 -14.32 -12.41 -11.78
CA HIS A 133 -13.82 -11.12 -12.25
C HIS A 133 -12.45 -10.72 -11.66
N ASN A 134 -11.83 -11.61 -10.88
CA ASN A 134 -10.57 -11.36 -10.18
C ASN A 134 -10.61 -10.10 -9.30
N LEU A 135 -11.75 -9.84 -8.66
CA LEU A 135 -11.97 -8.63 -7.88
C LEU A 135 -12.06 -8.98 -6.40
N LEU A 136 -11.08 -8.53 -5.63
CA LEU A 136 -11.10 -8.57 -4.17
C LEU A 136 -11.66 -7.23 -3.66
N GLU A 137 -12.43 -7.26 -2.59
CA GLU A 137 -12.79 -6.05 -1.86
C GLU A 137 -12.16 -6.06 -0.47
N VAL A 138 -11.50 -4.97 -0.10
CA VAL A 138 -10.87 -4.79 1.20
C VAL A 138 -11.36 -3.47 1.79
N MET A 139 -12.02 -3.51 2.95
CA MET A 139 -12.70 -2.35 3.54
C MET A 139 -13.73 -1.68 2.59
N GLY A 140 -14.28 -2.44 1.63
CA GLY A 140 -15.16 -1.92 0.57
C GLY A 140 -14.45 -1.28 -0.62
N GLN A 141 -13.12 -1.21 -0.63
CA GLN A 141 -12.33 -0.75 -1.78
C GLN A 141 -12.15 -1.88 -2.80
N PRO A 142 -12.50 -1.69 -4.09
CA PRO A 142 -12.18 -2.64 -5.15
C PRO A 142 -10.66 -2.76 -5.39
N VAL A 143 -10.20 -4.00 -5.41
CA VAL A 143 -8.80 -4.41 -5.62
C VAL A 143 -8.76 -5.48 -6.73
N LEU A 144 -8.15 -5.14 -7.87
CA LEU A 144 -8.02 -6.07 -8.98
C LEU A 144 -6.81 -7.00 -8.77
N LEU A 145 -7.04 -8.31 -8.86
CA LEU A 145 -6.01 -9.36 -8.83
C LEU A 145 -5.63 -9.73 -10.28
N ALA A 146 -4.61 -9.07 -10.81
CA ALA A 146 -4.07 -9.36 -12.13
C ALA A 146 -3.26 -10.67 -12.14
N ASP A 147 -2.93 -11.18 -13.33
CA ASP A 147 -2.14 -12.42 -13.47
C ASP A 147 -0.74 -12.30 -12.86
N ASP A 148 -0.20 -11.07 -12.82
CA ASP A 148 1.07 -10.74 -12.18
C ASP A 148 0.92 -10.38 -10.69
N THR A 149 -0.26 -10.47 -10.08
CA THR A 149 -0.39 -10.29 -8.63
C THR A 149 0.28 -11.44 -7.89
N PHE A 150 1.24 -11.11 -7.01
CA PHE A 150 1.81 -12.08 -6.08
C PHE A 150 0.88 -12.32 -4.89
N ILE A 151 0.62 -13.59 -4.59
CA ILE A 151 -0.14 -14.01 -3.42
C ILE A 151 0.84 -14.67 -2.44
N GLY A 152 0.96 -14.07 -1.25
CA GLY A 152 1.67 -14.68 -0.13
C GLY A 152 0.84 -15.78 0.53
N ASP A 153 0.71 -15.69 1.85
CA ASP A 153 0.05 -16.74 2.65
C ASP A 153 -1.45 -16.56 2.99
N PRO A 154 -2.14 -15.41 2.79
CA PRO A 154 -3.48 -15.26 3.32
C PRO A 154 -4.53 -16.02 2.49
N GLU A 155 -5.51 -16.61 3.18
CA GLU A 155 -6.76 -17.02 2.56
C GLU A 155 -7.60 -15.77 2.27
N LEU A 156 -7.87 -15.43 1.01
CA LEU A 156 -8.63 -14.21 0.66
C LEU A 156 -10.14 -14.41 0.84
N LEU A 157 -10.54 -14.84 2.03
CA LEU A 157 -11.94 -15.00 2.44
C LEU A 157 -12.42 -13.73 3.16
N PRO A 158 -13.73 -13.42 3.10
CA PRO A 158 -14.31 -12.37 3.92
C PRO A 158 -13.95 -12.54 5.40
N GLY A 159 -13.52 -11.46 6.05
CA GLY A 159 -13.04 -11.47 7.44
C GLY A 159 -11.51 -11.62 7.58
N THR A 160 -10.78 -12.04 6.54
CA THR A 160 -9.31 -12.10 6.60
C THR A 160 -8.70 -10.71 6.53
N ARG A 161 -7.71 -10.44 7.39
CA ARG A 161 -6.94 -9.19 7.35
C ARG A 161 -5.74 -9.31 6.41
N VAL A 162 -5.65 -8.41 5.45
CA VAL A 162 -4.63 -8.42 4.40
C VAL A 162 -3.93 -7.07 4.28
N ALA A 163 -2.68 -7.12 3.84
CA ALA A 163 -1.92 -5.98 3.35
C ALA A 163 -1.78 -6.12 1.83
N VAL A 164 -2.10 -5.06 1.12
CA VAL A 164 -2.08 -5.00 -0.34
C VAL A 164 -1.11 -3.91 -0.78
N ALA A 165 -0.09 -4.31 -1.55
CA ALA A 165 0.68 -3.39 -2.36
C ALA A 165 0.05 -3.33 -3.76
N GLY A 166 0.10 -2.16 -4.39
CA GLY A 166 -0.49 -1.98 -5.71
C GLY A 166 -0.40 -0.56 -6.23
N LEU A 167 -0.88 -0.40 -7.46
CA LEU A 167 -0.88 0.85 -8.20
C LEU A 167 -2.33 1.28 -8.45
N TRP A 168 -2.66 2.53 -8.15
CA TRP A 168 -4.00 3.08 -8.34
C TRP A 168 -4.21 3.55 -9.77
N ASP A 169 -5.35 3.23 -10.37
CA ASP A 169 -5.84 3.85 -11.63
C ASP A 169 -6.75 5.07 -11.40
N GLY A 170 -6.79 5.52 -10.15
CA GLY A 170 -7.69 6.55 -9.66
C GLY A 170 -8.71 5.95 -8.72
N ARG A 171 -9.44 4.91 -9.13
CA ARG A 171 -10.50 4.31 -8.30
C ARG A 171 -10.22 2.87 -7.90
N VAL A 172 -9.71 2.06 -8.81
CA VAL A 172 -9.38 0.66 -8.57
C VAL A 172 -7.91 0.54 -8.21
N LEU A 173 -7.62 -0.28 -7.19
CA LEU A 173 -6.26 -0.65 -6.83
C LEU A 173 -5.85 -1.91 -7.60
N TYR A 174 -4.85 -1.80 -8.48
CA TYR A 174 -4.27 -2.97 -9.15
C TYR A 174 -3.26 -3.60 -8.22
N ALA A 175 -3.61 -4.73 -7.62
CA ALA A 175 -2.75 -5.41 -6.66
C ALA A 175 -1.51 -5.96 -7.36
N THR A 176 -0.34 -5.64 -6.82
CA THR A 176 0.93 -6.22 -7.23
C THR A 176 1.36 -7.28 -6.22
N ARG A 177 0.91 -7.16 -4.96
CA ARG A 177 1.07 -8.18 -3.93
C ARG A 177 -0.06 -8.14 -2.92
N VAL A 178 -0.57 -9.31 -2.54
CA VAL A 178 -1.48 -9.49 -1.39
C VAL A 178 -0.83 -10.43 -0.39
N GLN A 179 -0.75 -10.03 0.87
CA GLN A 179 -0.18 -10.83 1.95
C GLN A 179 -0.92 -10.63 3.27
N THR A 180 -0.65 -11.49 4.25
CA THR A 180 -1.18 -11.35 5.61
C THR A 180 -0.74 -10.03 6.21
N ALA A 181 -1.68 -9.27 6.76
CA ALA A 181 -1.36 -8.01 7.44
C ALA A 181 -0.58 -8.27 8.73
N ARG A 182 0.53 -7.55 8.93
CA ARG A 182 1.27 -7.55 10.21
C ARG A 182 0.69 -6.52 11.20
N SER A 183 0.03 -5.48 10.71
CA SER A 183 -0.55 -4.40 11.51
C SER A 183 -2.05 -4.61 11.76
N GLN A 184 -2.53 -4.21 12.93
CA GLN A 184 -3.96 -4.18 13.28
C GLN A 184 -4.62 -2.84 12.91
N THR A 185 -3.84 -1.80 12.62
CA THR A 185 -4.36 -0.50 12.21
C THR A 185 -4.77 -0.55 10.73
N ASP A 186 -5.94 -0.01 10.40
CA ASP A 186 -6.38 0.12 9.02
C ASP A 186 -5.58 1.23 8.34
N GLN A 187 -5.21 0.99 7.09
CA GLN A 187 -4.34 1.85 6.31
C GLN A 187 -4.90 2.03 4.92
N LEU A 188 -4.84 3.26 4.44
CA LEU A 188 -5.14 3.62 3.07
C LEU A 188 -4.09 4.62 2.58
N PHE A 189 -3.29 4.18 1.62
CA PHE A 189 -2.32 5.01 0.91
C PHE A 189 -2.72 5.08 -0.57
N GLY A 190 -3.07 6.27 -1.04
CA GLY A 190 -3.55 6.44 -2.41
C GLY A 190 -3.79 7.89 -2.81
N PRO A 191 -4.27 8.10 -4.05
CA PRO A 191 -4.56 9.42 -4.56
C PRO A 191 -5.77 10.04 -3.87
N VAL A 192 -5.73 11.34 -3.65
CA VAL A 192 -6.91 12.14 -3.32
C VAL A 192 -7.79 12.23 -4.57
N ASN A 193 -9.01 11.71 -4.49
CA ASN A 193 -9.97 11.71 -5.59
C ASN A 193 -10.97 12.86 -5.49
N VAL A 194 -11.40 13.17 -4.26
CA VAL A 194 -12.35 14.23 -3.97
C VAL A 194 -11.88 14.99 -2.75
N ARG A 195 -11.85 16.32 -2.86
CA ARG A 195 -11.56 17.25 -1.76
C ARG A 195 -12.51 18.44 -1.81
N GLU A 196 -13.62 18.36 -1.08
CA GLU A 196 -14.65 19.41 -1.06
C GLU A 196 -15.19 19.61 0.37
N GLY A 197 -15.02 20.81 0.94
CA GLY A 197 -15.48 21.08 2.32
C GLY A 197 -14.84 20.15 3.35
N ASN A 198 -15.65 19.26 3.95
CA ASN A 198 -15.18 18.20 4.88
C ASN A 198 -15.11 16.81 4.21
N LYS A 199 -15.49 16.69 2.93
CA LYS A 199 -15.42 15.45 2.18
C LYS A 199 -14.00 15.25 1.65
N LEU A 200 -13.43 14.11 2.01
CA LEU A 200 -12.15 13.61 1.52
C LEU A 200 -12.36 12.18 1.04
N MET A 201 -12.08 11.90 -0.23
CA MET A 201 -12.06 10.54 -0.76
C MET A 201 -10.65 10.19 -1.21
N VAL A 202 -10.18 9.01 -0.84
CA VAL A 202 -8.92 8.42 -1.29
C VAL A 202 -9.26 7.09 -1.94
N GLY A 203 -9.00 6.97 -3.24
CA GLY A 203 -9.67 5.94 -4.03
C GLY A 203 -11.20 6.10 -3.93
N ASP A 204 -11.91 5.03 -3.59
CA ASP A 204 -13.37 5.05 -3.37
C ASP A 204 -13.77 5.11 -1.87
N ILE A 205 -12.80 5.15 -0.95
CA ILE A 205 -13.08 5.22 0.49
C ILE A 205 -13.27 6.68 0.92
N LEU A 206 -14.40 6.94 1.58
CA LEU A 206 -14.63 8.21 2.28
C LEU A 206 -13.82 8.22 3.58
N VAL A 207 -13.02 9.26 3.76
CA VAL A 207 -12.24 9.49 4.97
C VAL A 207 -13.02 10.44 5.89
N THR A 208 -13.30 9.98 7.11
CA THR A 208 -14.02 10.73 8.16
C THR A 208 -13.09 11.08 9.32
N GLY A 209 -13.57 11.84 10.30
CA GLY A 209 -12.73 12.31 11.43
C GLY A 209 -11.75 13.42 11.06
N VAL A 210 -11.83 13.93 9.83
CA VAL A 210 -11.04 15.05 9.33
C VAL A 210 -11.52 16.35 9.98
N THR A 211 -10.70 16.96 10.82
CA THR A 211 -10.98 18.30 11.37
C THR A 211 -10.21 19.38 10.62
N PRO A 212 -10.70 20.63 10.52
CA PRO A 212 -9.98 21.70 9.83
C PRO A 212 -8.56 21.94 10.35
N GLY A 213 -8.29 21.63 11.62
CA GLY A 213 -6.95 21.74 12.23
C GLY A 213 -6.00 20.58 11.94
N SER A 214 -6.52 19.39 11.60
CA SER A 214 -5.70 18.22 11.25
C SER A 214 -5.22 18.20 9.80
N MET A 215 -5.75 19.09 8.94
CA MET A 215 -5.33 19.26 7.55
C MET A 215 -4.72 20.65 7.35
N GLN A 216 -3.43 20.80 7.63
CA GLN A 216 -2.76 22.10 7.52
C GLN A 216 -2.33 22.49 6.09
N LEU A 217 -2.60 21.63 5.08
CA LEU A 217 -2.19 21.90 3.70
C LEU A 217 -3.37 21.70 2.73
N PRO A 218 -3.53 22.58 1.72
CA PRO A 218 -4.47 22.36 0.64
C PRO A 218 -4.04 21.11 -0.13
N MET A 219 -4.83 20.04 -0.05
CA MET A 219 -4.63 18.82 -0.84
C MET A 219 -5.26 18.98 -2.21
N ARG A 220 -4.54 18.59 -3.26
CA ARG A 220 -5.06 18.56 -4.63
C ARG A 220 -5.48 17.16 -5.02
N THR A 221 -6.46 17.09 -5.91
CA THR A 221 -6.83 15.82 -6.55
C THR A 221 -5.60 15.28 -7.30
N GLY A 222 -5.24 14.03 -7.04
CA GLY A 222 -4.06 13.37 -7.60
C GLY A 222 -2.87 13.25 -6.65
N GLU A 223 -2.80 14.07 -5.59
CA GLU A 223 -1.77 13.95 -4.56
C GLU A 223 -1.93 12.65 -3.76
N GLN A 224 -0.82 12.08 -3.29
CA GLN A 224 -0.84 10.86 -2.49
C GLN A 224 -0.91 11.20 -1.00
N ILE A 225 -1.80 10.51 -0.29
CA ILE A 225 -1.88 10.59 1.16
C ILE A 225 -1.91 9.20 1.79
N LEU A 226 -1.27 9.09 2.94
CA LEU A 226 -1.44 7.98 3.86
C LEU A 226 -2.44 8.38 4.94
N VAL A 227 -3.48 7.57 5.10
CA VAL A 227 -4.46 7.65 6.17
C VAL A 227 -4.35 6.39 7.02
N LEU A 228 -4.19 6.57 8.32
CA LEU A 228 -4.24 5.49 9.31
C LEU A 228 -5.45 5.70 10.21
N GLY A 229 -6.15 4.63 10.53
CA GLY A 229 -7.40 4.75 11.27
C GLY A 229 -8.11 3.42 11.51
N GLN A 230 -9.43 3.50 11.56
CA GLN A 230 -10.33 2.36 11.69
C GLN A 230 -11.40 2.39 10.61
N ALA A 231 -11.60 1.27 9.93
CA ALA A 231 -12.64 1.11 8.95
C ALA A 231 -14.00 0.89 9.63
N VAL A 232 -14.98 1.73 9.31
CA VAL A 232 -16.33 1.68 9.85
C VAL A 232 -17.32 1.88 8.72
N ASN A 233 -18.15 0.86 8.45
CA ASN A 233 -19.20 0.90 7.42
C ASN A 233 -18.69 1.31 6.02
N GLY A 234 -17.51 0.84 5.60
CA GLY A 234 -16.90 1.17 4.31
C GLY A 234 -16.22 2.54 4.24
N ASN A 235 -16.23 3.30 5.34
CA ASN A 235 -15.47 4.54 5.49
C ASN A 235 -14.22 4.30 6.34
N LEU A 236 -13.24 5.19 6.26
CA LEU A 236 -12.06 5.18 7.12
C LEU A 236 -12.11 6.37 8.08
N GLU A 237 -12.36 6.10 9.35
CA GLU A 237 -12.25 7.11 10.41
C GLU A 237 -10.77 7.32 10.72
N ALA A 238 -10.27 8.50 10.35
CA ALA A 238 -8.85 8.77 10.40
C ALA A 238 -8.36 9.16 11.80
N ALA A 239 -7.31 8.48 12.24
CA ALA A 239 -6.55 8.83 13.44
C ALA A 239 -5.29 9.65 13.10
N ARG A 240 -4.69 9.41 11.91
CA ARG A 240 -3.46 10.09 11.47
C ARG A 240 -3.43 10.25 9.95
N PHE A 241 -2.87 11.38 9.51
CA PHE A 241 -2.62 11.70 8.12
C PHE A 241 -1.14 11.94 7.88
N VAL A 242 -0.64 11.49 6.74
CA VAL A 242 0.68 11.89 6.22
C VAL A 242 0.50 12.23 4.75
N LEU A 243 0.72 13.51 4.40
CA LEU A 243 0.79 13.93 3.01
C LEU A 243 2.14 13.45 2.44
N GLN A 244 2.10 12.74 1.31
CA GLN A 244 3.29 12.23 0.67
C GLN A 244 3.58 12.99 -0.61
N ARG A 245 4.57 13.89 -0.53
CA ARG A 245 5.07 14.67 -1.67
C ARG A 245 6.31 14.03 -2.27
N ALA A 246 6.61 14.36 -3.52
CA ALA A 246 7.75 13.79 -4.22
C ALA A 246 9.08 14.46 -3.85
N ASP A 247 9.03 15.71 -3.38
CA ASP A 247 10.17 16.41 -2.77
C ASP A 247 10.68 15.77 -1.47
N ARG A 248 10.02 14.72 -0.95
CA ARG A 248 10.49 13.96 0.23
C ARG A 248 11.90 13.41 0.10
N PHE A 249 12.38 13.21 -1.13
CA PHE A 249 13.74 12.76 -1.42
C PHE A 249 14.78 13.89 -1.37
N GLY A 250 14.40 15.07 -0.87
CA GLY A 250 15.24 16.26 -0.78
C GLY A 250 15.34 17.03 -2.09
N SER A 251 15.75 18.30 -1.99
CA SER A 251 15.88 19.23 -3.12
C SER A 251 16.98 18.86 -4.14
N GLY A 252 17.82 17.87 -3.81
CA GLY A 252 18.87 17.36 -4.69
C GLY A 252 18.41 16.30 -5.70
N THR A 253 17.21 15.73 -5.52
CA THR A 253 16.66 14.70 -6.41
C THR A 253 16.01 15.35 -7.62
N ARG A 254 16.60 15.14 -8.80
CA ARG A 254 16.18 15.83 -10.03
C ARG A 254 15.63 14.90 -11.07
N GLU A 255 16.14 13.67 -11.16
CA GLU A 255 15.68 12.69 -12.13
C GLU A 255 14.76 11.68 -11.45
N PHE A 256 13.72 11.25 -12.15
CA PHE A 256 12.71 10.35 -11.62
C PHE A 256 12.36 9.25 -12.63
N LEU A 257 12.19 8.03 -12.12
CA LEU A 257 11.59 6.91 -12.82
C LEU A 257 10.37 6.47 -12.02
N VAL A 258 9.18 6.64 -12.58
CA VAL A 258 7.93 6.51 -11.83
C VAL A 258 6.99 5.57 -12.55
N GLU A 259 6.57 4.55 -11.85
CA GLU A 259 5.63 3.55 -12.34
C GLU A 259 4.24 3.72 -11.73
N GLY A 260 3.21 3.63 -12.58
CA GLY A 260 1.82 3.69 -12.13
C GLY A 260 0.83 3.70 -13.29
N TYR A 261 -0.43 3.92 -12.95
CA TYR A 261 -1.46 4.25 -13.92
C TYR A 261 -1.68 5.77 -13.89
N PRO A 262 -1.65 6.46 -15.04
CA PRO A 262 -1.95 7.88 -15.07
C PRO A 262 -3.41 8.15 -14.73
N ILE A 263 -3.65 9.09 -13.84
CA ILE A 263 -4.99 9.46 -13.35
C ILE A 263 -5.31 10.91 -13.71
N GLN A 264 -6.53 11.17 -14.16
CA GLN A 264 -6.96 12.53 -14.47
C GLN A 264 -7.30 13.28 -13.17
N GLY A 265 -6.48 14.27 -12.82
CA GLY A 265 -6.77 15.23 -11.77
C GLY A 265 -7.46 16.49 -12.31
N THR A 266 -7.72 17.43 -11.41
CA THR A 266 -8.39 18.71 -11.75
C THR A 266 -7.53 19.65 -12.58
N ASP A 267 -6.21 19.56 -12.43
CA ASP A 267 -5.21 20.45 -13.01
C ASP A 267 -4.28 19.74 -14.01
N GLY A 268 -4.52 18.47 -14.31
CA GLY A 268 -3.73 17.71 -15.28
C GLY A 268 -3.73 16.22 -15.01
N LEU A 269 -2.84 15.51 -15.69
CA LEU A 269 -2.62 14.09 -15.50
C LEU A 269 -1.62 13.87 -14.36
N TRP A 270 -1.88 12.91 -13.49
CA TRP A 270 -1.05 12.60 -12.33
C TRP A 270 -0.56 11.14 -12.37
N LEU A 271 0.61 10.88 -11.81
CA LEU A 271 1.20 9.55 -11.67
C LEU A 271 1.92 9.45 -10.32
N GLN A 272 1.46 8.58 -9.43
CA GLN A 272 2.05 8.41 -8.09
C GLN A 272 2.22 9.72 -7.28
N GLY A 273 1.32 10.68 -7.46
CA GLY A 273 1.39 11.98 -6.77
C GLY A 273 2.25 13.03 -7.47
N LEU A 274 2.75 12.74 -8.67
CA LEU A 274 3.45 13.70 -9.53
C LEU A 274 2.54 14.16 -10.66
N GLN A 275 2.44 15.46 -10.87
CA GLN A 275 1.72 16.01 -12.02
C GLN A 275 2.60 15.88 -13.27
N LEU A 276 2.07 15.30 -14.34
CA LEU A 276 2.81 15.05 -15.58
C LEU A 276 2.75 16.25 -16.52
N GLU A 277 3.90 16.55 -17.13
CA GLU A 277 4.05 17.51 -18.24
C GLU A 277 4.98 16.94 -19.32
N GLY A 278 4.91 17.48 -20.54
CA GLY A 278 5.80 17.06 -21.63
C GLY A 278 5.22 15.91 -22.44
N GLU A 279 6.01 14.85 -22.61
CA GLU A 279 5.63 13.71 -23.45
C GLU A 279 4.29 13.09 -23.00
N PRO A 280 3.39 12.74 -23.94
CA PRO A 280 2.09 12.20 -23.60
C PRO A 280 2.24 10.83 -22.93
N VAL A 281 1.54 10.66 -21.81
CA VAL A 281 1.35 9.37 -21.14
C VAL A 281 -0.13 9.02 -21.22
N LEU A 282 -0.44 7.84 -21.74
CA LEU A 282 -1.83 7.47 -22.03
C LEU A 282 -2.53 6.95 -20.76
N PRO A 283 -3.69 7.49 -20.39
CA PRO A 283 -4.50 6.94 -19.31
C PRO A 283 -4.96 5.50 -19.59
N GLY A 284 -5.31 4.76 -18.53
CA GLY A 284 -5.87 3.40 -18.63
C GLY A 284 -4.84 2.31 -18.90
N ARG A 285 -3.54 2.64 -18.89
CA ARG A 285 -2.45 1.67 -18.99
C ARG A 285 -1.41 1.91 -17.88
N ARG A 286 -0.70 0.85 -17.50
CA ARG A 286 0.45 0.94 -16.60
C ARG A 286 1.63 1.50 -17.38
N HIS A 287 2.28 2.52 -16.85
CA HIS A 287 3.41 3.19 -17.48
C HIS A 287 4.56 3.35 -16.49
N VAL A 288 5.78 3.29 -17.01
CA VAL A 288 7.00 3.84 -16.40
C VAL A 288 7.29 5.15 -17.13
N ALA A 289 7.17 6.28 -16.42
CA ALA A 289 7.56 7.59 -16.91
C ALA A 289 8.94 7.95 -16.38
N SER A 290 9.83 8.41 -17.26
CA SER A 290 11.12 8.99 -16.87
C SER A 290 11.13 10.49 -17.17
N GLY A 291 11.73 11.27 -16.28
CA GLY A 291 11.72 12.71 -16.43
C GLY A 291 12.42 13.46 -15.31
N ARG A 292 12.46 14.77 -15.47
CA ARG A 292 13.04 15.67 -14.48
C ARG A 292 11.95 16.29 -13.61
N LEU A 293 12.13 16.28 -12.30
CA LEU A 293 11.26 16.99 -11.38
C LEU A 293 11.48 18.50 -11.52
N SER A 294 10.43 19.20 -11.90
CA SER A 294 10.32 20.65 -11.85
C SER A 294 9.77 21.09 -10.48
N VAL A 295 9.69 22.40 -10.27
CA VAL A 295 9.18 22.98 -9.03
C VAL A 295 7.72 22.53 -8.79
N ARG A 296 7.34 22.26 -7.54
CA ARG A 296 5.97 21.89 -7.09
C ARG A 296 5.46 20.50 -7.53
N ASP A 297 6.29 19.47 -7.45
CA ASP A 297 5.89 18.07 -7.73
C ASP A 297 5.44 17.81 -9.19
N ARG A 298 5.97 18.58 -10.15
CA ARG A 298 5.67 18.40 -11.58
C ARG A 298 6.79 17.63 -12.26
N LEU A 299 6.48 16.50 -12.88
CA LEU A 299 7.43 15.68 -13.63
C LEU A 299 7.41 16.09 -15.10
N GLN A 300 8.51 16.69 -15.57
CA GLN A 300 8.72 16.91 -17.00
C GLN A 300 9.13 15.57 -17.65
N VAL A 301 8.14 14.86 -18.18
CA VAL A 301 8.28 13.55 -18.81
C VAL A 301 9.10 13.70 -20.09
N ARG A 302 10.18 12.91 -20.17
CA ARG A 302 11.07 12.80 -21.34
C ARG A 302 10.82 11.51 -22.10
N SER A 303 10.38 10.47 -21.42
CA SER A 303 9.96 9.22 -22.05
C SER A 303 8.93 8.50 -21.19
N SER A 304 8.08 7.71 -21.84
CA SER A 304 7.20 6.76 -21.16
C SER A 304 7.17 5.44 -21.90
N ALA A 305 7.10 4.34 -21.14
CA ALA A 305 7.03 2.99 -21.68
C ALA A 305 6.12 2.12 -20.81
N GLN A 306 5.68 0.98 -21.34
CA GLN A 306 5.05 -0.04 -20.49
C GLN A 306 6.14 -0.72 -19.64
N PRO A 307 5.85 -1.07 -18.39
CA PRO A 307 6.79 -1.83 -17.58
C PRO A 307 7.03 -3.21 -18.17
N ALA A 308 8.24 -3.72 -17.98
CA ALA A 308 8.55 -5.10 -18.31
C ALA A 308 7.66 -6.05 -17.48
N SER A 309 7.24 -7.16 -18.07
CA SER A 309 6.59 -8.23 -17.32
C SER A 309 7.57 -8.78 -16.28
N PRO A 310 7.15 -8.94 -15.01
CA PRO A 310 8.05 -9.43 -13.98
C PRO A 310 8.47 -10.87 -14.27
N THR A 311 9.74 -11.19 -14.03
CA THR A 311 10.25 -12.55 -14.16
C THR A 311 9.54 -13.48 -13.17
N PRO A 312 9.23 -14.74 -13.52
CA PRO A 312 8.71 -15.71 -12.55
C PRO A 312 9.77 -16.00 -11.48
N GLY A 313 9.56 -15.51 -10.25
CA GLY A 313 10.39 -15.82 -9.08
C GLY A 313 9.81 -16.96 -8.24
N THR A 314 10.64 -17.59 -7.41
CA THR A 314 10.26 -18.76 -6.58
C THR A 314 9.59 -18.42 -5.25
N GLU A 315 9.60 -17.16 -4.82
CA GLU A 315 9.21 -16.77 -3.44
C GLU A 315 7.71 -16.68 -3.17
N ALA A 316 6.89 -16.40 -4.18
CA ALA A 316 5.44 -16.23 -4.01
C ALA A 316 4.69 -16.72 -5.25
N ARG A 317 3.55 -17.38 -5.00
CA ARG A 317 2.69 -17.89 -6.07
C ARG A 317 1.99 -16.73 -6.74
N ARG A 318 1.75 -16.85 -8.04
CA ARG A 318 0.93 -15.87 -8.75
C ARG A 318 -0.55 -16.14 -8.53
N TRP A 319 -1.40 -15.13 -8.75
CA TRP A 319 -2.84 -15.27 -8.63
C TRP A 319 -3.41 -16.45 -9.45
N PRO A 320 -3.03 -16.69 -10.73
CA PRO A 320 -3.55 -17.81 -11.51
C PRO A 320 -3.30 -19.19 -10.87
N GLU A 321 -2.14 -19.38 -10.24
CA GLU A 321 -1.75 -20.63 -9.57
C GLU A 321 -2.56 -20.87 -8.28
N THR A 322 -3.01 -19.78 -7.66
CA THR A 322 -3.73 -19.81 -6.38
C THR A 322 -5.25 -19.84 -6.59
N LYS A 323 -5.73 -19.28 -7.72
CA LYS A 323 -7.15 -19.14 -8.09
C LYS A 323 -7.92 -20.44 -8.00
N ALA A 324 -7.40 -21.54 -8.56
CA ALA A 324 -8.07 -22.84 -8.54
C ALA A 324 -8.29 -23.37 -7.12
N ARG A 325 -7.34 -23.15 -6.20
CA ARG A 325 -7.49 -23.53 -4.79
C ARG A 325 -8.58 -22.71 -4.11
N MET A 326 -8.62 -21.41 -4.39
CA MET A 326 -9.62 -20.52 -3.79
C MET A 326 -11.04 -20.80 -4.30
N ILE A 327 -11.23 -21.15 -5.57
CA ILE A 327 -12.55 -21.62 -6.07
C ILE A 327 -13.06 -22.77 -5.21
N ASN A 328 -12.24 -23.81 -5.03
CA ASN A 328 -12.60 -24.98 -4.23
C ASN A 328 -12.90 -24.63 -2.77
N GLN A 329 -12.20 -23.63 -2.20
CA GLN A 329 -12.40 -23.19 -0.83
C GLN A 329 -13.71 -22.42 -0.65
N PHE A 330 -14.05 -21.53 -1.58
CA PHE A 330 -15.32 -20.80 -1.57
C PHE A 330 -16.50 -21.74 -1.71
N GLU A 331 -16.41 -22.75 -2.58
CA GLU A 331 -17.45 -23.77 -2.72
C GLU A 331 -17.67 -24.53 -1.40
N ARG A 332 -16.60 -24.94 -0.71
CA ARG A 332 -16.66 -25.61 0.59
C ARG A 332 -17.22 -24.72 1.70
N ALA A 333 -16.82 -23.45 1.75
CA ALA A 333 -17.33 -22.49 2.74
C ALA A 333 -18.84 -22.27 2.56
N ASN A 334 -19.30 -22.22 1.31
CA ASN A 334 -20.71 -22.02 1.00
C ASN A 334 -21.55 -23.28 1.30
N ASP A 335 -21.03 -24.48 1.04
CA ASP A 335 -21.70 -25.74 1.35
C ASP A 335 -21.84 -26.01 2.86
N ASN A 336 -20.96 -25.45 3.70
CA ASN A 336 -21.03 -25.59 5.14
C ASN A 336 -21.93 -24.52 5.83
N SER A 337 -22.65 -23.70 5.04
CA SER A 337 -23.59 -22.71 5.58
C SER A 337 -24.81 -23.38 6.23
N PRO A 338 -25.21 -22.97 7.46
CA PRO A 338 -26.27 -23.63 8.24
C PRO A 338 -27.64 -23.67 7.53
N VAL A 339 -27.87 -22.75 6.58
CA VAL A 339 -29.09 -22.65 5.77
C VAL A 339 -29.34 -23.89 4.90
N ARG A 340 -28.30 -24.67 4.55
CA ARG A 340 -28.44 -25.88 3.72
C ARG A 340 -28.54 -27.18 4.53
N ARG A 341 -28.09 -27.18 5.79
CA ARG A 341 -28.20 -28.37 6.68
C ARG A 341 -29.64 -28.68 7.07
N GLU A 342 -30.53 -27.68 7.13
CA GLU A 342 -31.95 -27.92 7.44
C GLU A 342 -32.75 -28.53 6.28
N ARG A 343 -32.24 -28.51 5.03
CA ARG A 343 -32.92 -29.20 3.92
C ARG A 343 -32.59 -30.69 3.82
N ASN A 344 -31.50 -31.15 4.45
CA ASN A 344 -31.05 -32.54 4.31
C ASN A 344 -31.23 -33.38 5.59
N SER A 345 -31.81 -32.82 6.66
CA SER A 345 -32.17 -33.56 7.88
C SER A 345 -33.68 -33.86 8.00
N GLY A 346 -34.49 -33.45 7.02
CA GLY A 346 -35.93 -33.77 6.96
C GLY A 346 -36.21 -35.06 6.19
N GLY A 347 -36.19 -36.22 6.87
CA GLY A 347 -36.77 -37.44 6.29
C GLY A 347 -36.19 -38.75 6.81
N GLY A 348 -36.62 -39.19 8.00
CA GLY A 348 -36.24 -40.49 8.53
C GLY A 348 -37.00 -40.95 9.76
N ILE A 349 -38.27 -40.56 9.93
CA ILE A 349 -39.15 -41.18 10.94
C ILE A 349 -39.71 -42.47 10.33
N GLY A 350 -39.03 -43.58 10.61
CA GLY A 350 -39.52 -44.93 10.29
C GLY A 350 -40.58 -45.38 11.28
N SER A 351 -41.81 -44.88 11.15
CA SER A 351 -42.99 -45.53 11.74
C SER A 351 -43.57 -46.51 10.72
N ARG A 352 -43.29 -47.80 10.89
CA ARG A 352 -44.05 -48.89 10.24
C ARG A 352 -44.91 -49.59 11.30
N GLY A 353 -46.12 -49.08 11.47
CA GLY A 353 -47.26 -49.85 11.96
C GLY A 353 -48.02 -50.40 10.75
N GLY A 354 -48.06 -51.72 10.60
CA GLY A 354 -48.78 -52.41 9.55
C GLY A 354 -49.37 -53.70 10.11
N TYR A 355 -50.69 -53.68 10.30
CA TYR A 355 -51.53 -54.80 10.68
C TYR A 355 -51.33 -56.00 9.75
N SER A 356 -51.11 -57.19 10.32
CA SER A 356 -51.61 -58.43 9.73
C SER A 356 -51.95 -59.43 10.84
N ARG A 357 -53.07 -60.09 10.60
CA ARG A 357 -53.78 -61.04 11.46
C ARG A 357 -52.92 -62.27 11.75
N ASP A 358 -53.07 -62.85 12.94
CA ASP A 358 -53.63 -64.20 13.07
C ASP A 358 -53.96 -64.52 14.53
N VAL A 359 -55.21 -64.94 14.73
CA VAL A 359 -55.81 -65.39 15.99
C VAL A 359 -56.02 -66.89 15.84
N GLY A 360 -55.51 -67.67 16.80
CA GLY A 360 -55.78 -69.09 16.91
C GLY A 360 -55.67 -69.55 18.36
N GLY A 361 -56.81 -69.68 19.05
CA GLY A 361 -56.83 -70.15 20.42
C GLY A 361 -58.23 -70.22 21.05
N SER A 362 -58.90 -71.36 20.86
CA SER A 362 -59.81 -72.04 21.79
C SER A 362 -61.17 -71.43 22.19
N GLY A 363 -62.24 -72.18 21.88
CA GLY A 363 -63.12 -72.70 22.94
C GLY A 363 -64.64 -72.49 22.80
N GLY A 364 -65.38 -73.61 22.66
CA GLY A 364 -66.79 -73.81 23.08
C GLY A 364 -67.85 -73.16 22.18
N GLY A 365 -68.93 -73.80 21.72
CA GLY A 365 -69.69 -74.91 22.28
C GLY A 365 -71.11 -74.40 22.61
N ARG A 366 -72.15 -75.09 22.08
CA ARG A 366 -73.62 -74.86 22.23
C ARG A 366 -74.16 -73.77 21.29
N GLY A 367 -75.29 -73.91 20.59
CA GLY A 367 -76.34 -74.91 20.59
C GLY A 367 -77.71 -74.23 20.36
N ALA A 368 -78.44 -74.71 19.36
CA ALA A 368 -79.90 -74.72 19.23
C ALA A 368 -80.69 -73.53 18.62
N ARG A 369 -81.66 -73.96 17.77
CA ARG A 369 -82.92 -73.33 17.28
C ARG A 369 -82.76 -72.24 16.21
N GLY A 370 -83.40 -72.29 15.05
CA GLY A 370 -84.59 -73.02 14.59
C GLY A 370 -85.61 -72.00 14.04
N GLY A 371 -86.06 -72.17 12.80
CA GLY A 371 -87.22 -71.45 12.25
C GLY A 371 -87.03 -70.88 10.85
N GLY A 372 -87.45 -71.63 9.83
CA GLY A 372 -87.53 -71.19 8.45
C GLY A 372 -88.78 -70.35 8.15
N ARG A 373 -88.72 -69.63 7.03
CA ARG A 373 -89.88 -69.13 6.29
C ARG A 373 -89.72 -69.56 4.83
N HIS A 374 -90.75 -70.23 4.34
CA HIS A 374 -91.06 -70.65 2.96
C HIS A 374 -90.26 -71.81 2.37
#